data_AF-A0A7S1PD01-F1
#
_entry.id   AF-A0A7S1PD01-F1
#
_cell.length_a   1.000
_cell.length_b   1.000
_cell.length_c   1.000
_cell.angle_alpha   90.00
_cell.angle_beta   90.00
_cell.angle_gamma   90.00
#
_symmetry.space_group_name_H-M   'P 1'
#
loop_
_entity.id
_entity.type
_entity.pdbx_description
1 polymer ?
#
loop_
_entity_poly.entity_id
_entity_poly.type
_entity_poly.pdbx_seq_one_letter_code
_entity_poly.pdbx_strand_id
1 'polypeptide(L)'
;RRIGFPWSPPLVRRTLLEVSGTILTAQLAVEFGLACNLGGGTHHAHWDWGSGFTIFNDLAVAAKVIQQQKRANKILIVDLDVHQGDGTAALFANDPSVFTLSFHCEKNFPFRKQKSDLDVSFAAGTGDEQFLDTLRRVLPSLLSSERPDLVLYDAGVDVWAGDKLGELQISERGLADRDRFVIETCMDAHVPVACVIGGGYDDDRHKLAARHAIVHKVASSVWVEREPWKAFGHKRHELRHSEAAHV
;
A
#
# COMPACT_ATOMS: atom_id res chain seq x y z
N ARG A 1 -18.77 -2.43 -17.91
CA ARG A 1 -17.92 -3.62 -17.62
C ARG A 1 -17.32 -3.44 -16.23
N ARG A 2 -17.25 -4.47 -15.38
CA ARG A 2 -16.87 -4.35 -13.94
C ARG A 2 -15.50 -3.69 -13.68
N ILE A 3 -14.53 -3.92 -14.58
CA ILE A 3 -13.17 -3.36 -14.49
C ILE A 3 -13.13 -1.85 -14.85
N GLY A 4 -14.10 -1.31 -15.60
CA GLY A 4 -14.10 0.11 -15.97
C GLY A 4 -13.19 0.52 -17.15
N PHE A 5 -12.29 -0.35 -17.63
CA PHE A 5 -11.42 -0.06 -18.80
C PHE A 5 -11.77 -0.85 -20.07
N PRO A 6 -11.57 -0.27 -21.28
CA PRO A 6 -11.57 -1.04 -22.52
C PRO A 6 -10.32 -1.91 -22.63
N TRP A 7 -10.47 -3.11 -23.18
CA TRP A 7 -9.33 -3.99 -23.42
C TRP A 7 -8.38 -3.38 -24.46
N SER A 8 -7.07 -3.43 -24.20
CA SER A 8 -6.03 -3.07 -25.16
C SER A 8 -4.67 -3.71 -24.78
N PRO A 9 -3.75 -3.94 -25.74
CA PRO A 9 -2.40 -4.42 -25.41
C PRO A 9 -1.61 -3.52 -24.43
N PRO A 10 -1.68 -2.17 -24.52
CA PRO A 10 -1.05 -1.30 -23.53
C PRO A 10 -1.60 -1.49 -22.11
N LEU A 11 -2.91 -1.71 -21.96
CA LEU A 11 -3.52 -1.99 -20.65
C LEU A 11 -2.95 -3.28 -20.05
N VAL A 12 -2.91 -4.37 -20.82
CA VAL A 12 -2.32 -5.64 -20.36
C VAL A 12 -0.86 -5.45 -19.94
N ARG A 13 -0.07 -4.75 -20.76
CA ARG A 13 1.35 -4.49 -20.44
C ARG A 13 1.51 -3.68 -19.16
N ARG A 14 0.72 -2.61 -18.98
CA ARG A 14 0.71 -1.80 -17.75
C ARG A 14 0.39 -2.67 -16.53
N THR A 15 -0.69 -3.45 -16.59
CA THR A 15 -1.13 -4.29 -15.47
C THR A 15 -0.06 -5.31 -15.07
N LEU A 16 0.59 -5.97 -16.03
CA LEU A 16 1.66 -6.93 -15.73
C LEU A 16 2.89 -6.25 -15.10
N LEU A 17 3.21 -5.02 -15.52
CA LEU A 17 4.30 -4.23 -14.94
C LEU A 17 3.98 -3.77 -13.52
N GLU A 18 2.74 -3.34 -13.24
CA GLU A 18 2.29 -3.00 -11.88
C GLU A 18 2.47 -4.20 -10.94
N VAL A 19 1.94 -5.38 -11.33
CA VAL A 19 2.07 -6.61 -10.53
C VAL A 19 3.54 -6.98 -10.29
N SER A 20 4.37 -6.95 -11.35
CA SER A 20 5.79 -7.27 -11.25
C SER A 20 6.54 -6.26 -10.37
N GLY A 21 6.17 -4.98 -10.45
CA GLY A 21 6.70 -3.92 -9.61
C GLY A 21 6.41 -4.17 -8.14
N THR A 22 5.17 -4.53 -7.79
CA THR A 22 4.78 -4.82 -6.40
C THR A 22 5.50 -6.05 -5.85
N ILE A 23 5.68 -7.11 -6.66
CA ILE A 23 6.52 -8.27 -6.28
C ILE A 23 7.96 -7.83 -5.98
N LEU A 24 8.59 -7.07 -6.90
CA LEU A 24 9.97 -6.61 -6.72
C LEU A 24 10.10 -5.72 -5.48
N THR A 25 9.15 -4.81 -5.27
CA THR A 25 9.12 -3.94 -4.08
C THR A 25 9.02 -4.77 -2.80
N ALA A 26 8.20 -5.81 -2.76
CA ALA A 26 8.13 -6.72 -1.61
C ALA A 26 9.45 -7.47 -1.37
N GLN A 27 10.11 -7.93 -2.44
CA GLN A 27 11.43 -8.59 -2.34
C GLN A 27 12.50 -7.65 -1.78
N LEU A 28 12.53 -6.41 -2.28
CA LEU A 28 13.46 -5.37 -1.86
C LEU A 28 13.16 -4.91 -0.44
N ALA A 29 11.90 -4.80 -0.02
CA ALA A 29 11.56 -4.47 1.36
C ALA A 29 12.09 -5.54 2.32
N VAL A 30 11.89 -6.84 2.02
CA VAL A 30 12.45 -7.92 2.85
C VAL A 30 13.97 -7.84 2.96
N GLU A 31 14.66 -7.44 1.89
CA GLU A 31 16.13 -7.32 1.87
C GLU A 31 16.64 -6.04 2.56
N PHE A 32 15.96 -4.91 2.37
CA PHE A 32 16.48 -3.59 2.75
C PHE A 32 15.70 -2.92 3.89
N GLY A 33 14.58 -3.50 4.32
CA GLY A 33 13.69 -2.99 5.36
C GLY A 33 12.56 -2.07 4.83
N LEU A 34 12.80 -1.34 3.75
CA LEU A 34 11.82 -0.43 3.14
C LEU A 34 12.02 -0.37 1.63
N ALA A 35 10.93 -0.47 0.87
CA ALA A 35 10.92 -0.20 -0.55
C ALA A 35 9.57 0.42 -0.98
N CYS A 36 9.57 1.16 -2.08
CA CYS A 36 8.35 1.78 -2.61
C CYS A 36 8.22 1.54 -4.12
N ASN A 37 7.01 1.22 -4.58
CA ASN A 37 6.65 1.13 -6.00
C ASN A 37 5.95 2.42 -6.46
N LEU A 38 6.21 2.89 -7.68
CA LEU A 38 5.50 4.06 -8.27
C LEU A 38 4.13 3.69 -8.86
N GLY A 39 3.70 2.44 -8.69
CA GLY A 39 2.42 1.89 -9.10
C GLY A 39 1.93 0.88 -8.07
N GLY A 40 0.98 0.05 -8.48
CA GLY A 40 0.40 -0.98 -7.62
C GLY A 40 -0.64 -0.45 -6.64
N GLY A 41 -1.08 -1.31 -5.72
CA GLY A 41 -2.22 -1.02 -4.82
C GLY A 41 -3.56 -1.33 -5.48
N THR A 42 -3.58 -2.42 -6.25
CA THR A 42 -4.77 -2.91 -6.94
C THR A 42 -5.49 -3.91 -6.05
N HIS A 43 -6.40 -3.43 -5.19
CA HIS A 43 -7.03 -4.24 -4.14
C HIS A 43 -8.42 -4.85 -4.47
N HIS A 44 -9.02 -4.49 -5.61
CA HIS A 44 -10.42 -4.84 -5.94
C HIS A 44 -10.62 -6.11 -6.77
N ALA A 45 -9.55 -6.73 -7.27
CA ALA A 45 -9.67 -7.90 -8.13
C ALA A 45 -9.89 -9.15 -7.28
N HIS A 46 -10.86 -9.96 -7.68
CA HIS A 46 -11.23 -11.22 -7.04
C HIS A 46 -10.61 -12.40 -7.79
N TRP A 47 -10.84 -13.60 -7.27
CA TRP A 47 -10.33 -14.86 -7.83
C TRP A 47 -10.59 -15.03 -9.35
N ASP A 48 -11.82 -14.79 -9.80
CA ASP A 48 -12.26 -15.04 -11.18
C ASP A 48 -12.84 -13.81 -11.89
N TRP A 49 -12.74 -12.61 -11.30
CA TRP A 49 -13.10 -11.36 -11.98
C TRP A 49 -12.32 -10.12 -11.49
N GLY A 50 -12.08 -9.18 -12.39
CA GLY A 50 -11.61 -7.83 -12.04
C GLY A 50 -12.76 -6.86 -11.72
N SER A 51 -12.47 -5.84 -10.93
CA SER A 51 -13.44 -4.84 -10.44
C SER A 51 -12.76 -3.52 -10.09
N GLY A 52 -13.48 -2.39 -10.06
CA GLY A 52 -12.96 -1.12 -9.53
C GLY A 52 -11.60 -0.70 -10.13
N PHE A 53 -11.46 -0.72 -11.46
CA PHE A 53 -10.20 -0.40 -12.15
C PHE A 53 -9.05 -1.41 -11.99
N THR A 54 -9.28 -2.51 -11.28
CA THR A 54 -8.27 -3.57 -11.07
C THR A 54 -8.54 -4.80 -11.94
N ILE A 55 -7.49 -5.32 -12.58
CA ILE A 55 -7.55 -6.55 -13.39
C ILE A 55 -7.00 -7.74 -12.59
N PHE A 56 -5.86 -7.54 -11.94
CA PHE A 56 -5.26 -8.48 -10.98
C PHE A 56 -5.11 -7.78 -9.64
N ASN A 57 -5.04 -8.57 -8.57
CA ASN A 57 -4.76 -8.07 -7.24
C ASN A 57 -3.27 -8.20 -6.96
N ASP A 58 -2.52 -7.14 -7.20
CA ASP A 58 -1.05 -7.15 -7.08
C ASP A 58 -0.56 -7.38 -5.64
N LEU A 59 -1.28 -6.88 -4.63
CA LEU A 59 -0.99 -7.12 -3.22
C LEU A 59 -1.10 -8.61 -2.90
N ALA A 60 -2.18 -9.26 -3.35
CA ALA A 60 -2.39 -10.68 -3.13
C ALA A 60 -1.35 -11.54 -3.88
N VAL A 61 -1.05 -11.18 -5.12
CA VAL A 61 -0.02 -11.86 -5.92
C VAL A 61 1.35 -11.72 -5.24
N ALA A 62 1.75 -10.52 -4.83
CA ALA A 62 3.02 -10.29 -4.16
C ALA A 62 3.11 -11.07 -2.85
N ALA A 63 2.05 -11.08 -2.04
CA ALA A 63 2.01 -11.86 -0.80
C ALA A 63 2.27 -13.35 -1.04
N LYS A 64 1.56 -13.98 -1.98
CA LYS A 64 1.76 -15.41 -2.29
C LYS A 64 3.14 -15.68 -2.89
N VAL A 65 3.66 -14.80 -3.74
CA VAL A 65 5.00 -14.96 -4.35
C VAL A 65 6.09 -14.91 -3.28
N ILE A 66 6.02 -13.96 -2.34
CA ILE A 66 6.98 -13.85 -1.24
C ILE A 66 6.94 -15.10 -0.35
N GLN A 67 5.75 -15.62 -0.03
CA GLN A 67 5.58 -16.86 0.73
C GLN A 67 6.14 -18.08 -0.02
N GLN A 68 5.87 -18.18 -1.33
CA GLN A 68 6.43 -19.25 -2.17
C GLN A 68 7.97 -19.20 -2.23
N GLN A 69 8.55 -18.00 -2.22
CA GLN A 69 9.99 -17.78 -2.13
C GLN A 69 10.57 -18.00 -0.73
N LYS A 70 9.73 -18.34 0.27
CA LYS A 70 10.09 -18.52 1.68
C LYS A 70 10.80 -17.30 2.29
N ARG A 71 10.42 -16.10 1.83
CA ARG A 71 10.97 -14.82 2.30
C ARG A 71 10.18 -14.22 3.47
N ALA A 72 8.90 -14.58 3.59
CA ALA A 72 8.03 -14.28 4.72
C ALA A 72 7.02 -15.42 4.86
N ASN A 73 6.66 -15.80 6.09
CA ASN A 73 5.61 -16.78 6.34
C ASN A 73 4.28 -16.07 6.60
N LYS A 74 4.30 -15.00 7.41
CA LYS A 74 3.12 -14.22 7.75
C LYS A 74 3.21 -12.81 7.19
N ILE A 75 2.16 -12.37 6.48
CA ILE A 75 2.11 -11.06 5.83
C ILE A 75 0.95 -10.26 6.41
N LEU A 76 1.16 -8.98 6.67
CA LEU A 76 0.10 -8.03 7.01
C LEU A 76 -0.10 -7.09 5.82
N ILE A 77 -1.32 -7.05 5.27
CA ILE A 77 -1.71 -6.05 4.28
C ILE A 77 -2.38 -4.91 5.03
N VAL A 78 -1.76 -3.73 4.98
CA VAL A 78 -2.30 -2.48 5.52
C VAL A 78 -2.85 -1.69 4.35
N ASP A 79 -4.17 -1.71 4.18
CA ASP A 79 -4.85 -1.01 3.11
C ASP A 79 -5.51 0.26 3.65
N LEU A 80 -4.96 1.43 3.26
CA LEU A 80 -5.46 2.75 3.66
C LEU A 80 -5.99 3.56 2.46
N ASP A 81 -6.37 2.87 1.37
CA ASP A 81 -7.20 3.43 0.30
C ASP A 81 -8.60 3.78 0.84
N VAL A 82 -9.30 4.74 0.23
CA VAL A 82 -10.65 5.14 0.70
C VAL A 82 -11.70 4.05 0.46
N HIS A 83 -11.48 3.19 -0.52
CA HIS A 83 -12.35 2.08 -0.85
C HIS A 83 -11.94 0.84 -0.06
N GLN A 84 -12.92 -0.03 0.24
CA GLN A 84 -12.54 -1.29 0.90
C GLN A 84 -11.81 -2.19 -0.10
N GLY A 85 -10.67 -2.74 0.32
CA GLY A 85 -9.92 -3.80 -0.39
C GLY A 85 -10.65 -5.14 -0.45
N ASP A 86 -11.80 -5.14 -1.09
CA ASP A 86 -12.75 -6.26 -1.13
C ASP A 86 -12.22 -7.50 -1.84
N GLY A 87 -11.44 -7.30 -2.91
CA GLY A 87 -10.74 -8.39 -3.60
C GLY A 87 -9.70 -9.03 -2.70
N THR A 88 -8.90 -8.22 -2.01
CA THR A 88 -7.89 -8.69 -1.04
C THR A 88 -8.54 -9.49 0.08
N ALA A 89 -9.60 -8.95 0.68
CA ALA A 89 -10.35 -9.62 1.75
C ALA A 89 -10.91 -10.98 1.28
N ALA A 90 -11.54 -11.03 0.10
CA ALA A 90 -12.11 -12.26 -0.44
C ALA A 90 -11.06 -13.33 -0.77
N LEU A 91 -9.90 -12.92 -1.31
CA LEU A 91 -8.81 -13.84 -1.67
C LEU A 91 -8.17 -14.50 -0.46
N PHE A 92 -8.11 -13.81 0.69
CA PHE A 92 -7.45 -14.30 1.90
C PHE A 92 -8.39 -14.77 3.01
N ALA A 93 -9.72 -14.77 2.79
CA ALA A 93 -10.71 -15.10 3.80
C ALA A 93 -10.51 -16.45 4.53
N ASN A 94 -9.77 -17.40 3.94
CA ASN A 94 -9.45 -18.71 4.52
C ASN A 94 -7.94 -18.97 4.63
N ASP A 95 -7.11 -17.92 4.59
CA ASP A 95 -5.65 -18.02 4.65
C ASP A 95 -5.09 -17.19 5.82
N PRO A 96 -4.95 -17.78 7.02
CA PRO A 96 -4.46 -17.06 8.21
C PRO A 96 -2.98 -16.66 8.13
N SER A 97 -2.28 -17.04 7.06
CA SER A 97 -0.91 -16.58 6.81
C SER A 97 -0.85 -15.17 6.23
N VAL A 98 -2.00 -14.59 5.84
CA VAL A 98 -2.10 -13.19 5.39
C VAL A 98 -3.21 -12.50 6.17
N PHE A 99 -2.86 -11.51 6.99
CA PHE A 99 -3.83 -10.69 7.70
C PHE A 99 -4.19 -9.46 6.87
N THR A 100 -5.48 -9.19 6.73
CA THR A 100 -6.03 -8.09 5.93
C THR A 100 -6.63 -6.99 6.81
N LEU A 101 -5.99 -5.82 6.82
CA LEU A 101 -6.53 -4.59 7.40
C LEU A 101 -7.03 -3.69 6.27
N SER A 102 -8.29 -3.24 6.35
CA SER A 102 -8.81 -2.19 5.48
C SER A 102 -9.40 -1.04 6.30
N PHE A 103 -8.79 0.14 6.18
CA PHE A 103 -9.45 1.41 6.50
C PHE A 103 -10.22 1.84 5.27
N HIS A 104 -11.47 2.30 5.42
CA HIS A 104 -12.25 2.75 4.26
C HIS A 104 -13.41 3.64 4.67
N CYS A 105 -13.96 4.39 3.72
CA CYS A 105 -15.24 5.06 3.90
C CYS A 105 -16.39 4.03 3.86
N GLU A 106 -17.21 4.01 4.93
CA GLU A 106 -18.31 3.06 5.13
C GLU A 106 -19.27 3.07 3.92
N LYS A 107 -19.66 4.27 3.49
CA LYS A 107 -20.62 4.51 2.40
C LYS A 107 -19.93 4.83 1.07
N ASN A 108 -18.88 4.09 0.73
CA ASN A 108 -18.19 4.19 -0.55
C ASN A 108 -18.05 2.81 -1.24
N PHE A 109 -17.37 2.73 -2.37
CA PHE A 109 -17.14 1.48 -3.10
C PHE A 109 -16.34 0.45 -2.26
N PRO A 110 -16.61 -0.86 -2.41
CA PRO A 110 -17.78 -1.43 -3.07
C PRO A 110 -19.06 -1.23 -2.23
N PHE A 111 -20.22 -1.21 -2.89
CA PHE A 111 -21.52 -1.09 -2.22
C PHE A 111 -21.87 -2.29 -1.32
N ARG A 112 -21.30 -3.46 -1.62
CA ARG A 112 -21.36 -4.63 -0.75
C ARG A 112 -19.96 -4.94 -0.26
N LYS A 113 -19.70 -4.61 1.01
CA LYS A 113 -18.43 -4.90 1.66
C LYS A 113 -18.19 -6.40 1.77
N GLN A 114 -16.94 -6.80 1.62
CA GLN A 114 -16.46 -8.12 2.02
C GLN A 114 -16.05 -8.08 3.49
N LYS A 115 -15.60 -9.21 4.03
CA LYS A 115 -15.10 -9.30 5.40
C LYS A 115 -13.59 -9.45 5.36
N SER A 116 -12.87 -8.41 5.75
CA SER A 116 -11.44 -8.46 6.04
C SER A 116 -11.22 -9.09 7.43
N ASP A 117 -9.98 -9.34 7.82
CA ASP A 117 -9.66 -9.74 9.19
C ASP A 117 -9.93 -8.59 10.17
N LEU A 118 -9.61 -7.35 9.75
CA LEU A 118 -10.02 -6.13 10.42
C LEU A 118 -10.48 -5.07 9.41
N ASP A 119 -11.76 -4.73 9.50
CA ASP A 119 -12.36 -3.60 8.78
C ASP A 119 -12.54 -2.41 9.74
N VAL A 120 -12.02 -1.24 9.37
CA VAL A 120 -12.21 0.03 10.09
C VAL A 120 -12.94 0.99 9.17
N SER A 121 -14.24 1.11 9.39
CA SER A 121 -15.11 1.96 8.59
C SER A 121 -15.18 3.38 9.17
N PHE A 122 -14.98 4.38 8.31
CA PHE A 122 -15.12 5.80 8.64
C PHE A 122 -16.38 6.39 8.01
N ALA A 123 -16.98 7.35 8.69
CA ALA A 123 -18.06 8.13 8.11
C ALA A 123 -17.50 9.06 7.02
N ALA A 124 -18.31 9.33 5.99
CA ALA A 124 -17.99 10.38 5.04
C ALA A 124 -17.77 11.71 5.77
N GLY A 125 -16.76 12.48 5.36
CA GLY A 125 -16.35 13.70 6.02
C GLY A 125 -15.32 13.53 7.14
N THR A 126 -14.94 12.29 7.53
CA THR A 126 -13.89 12.09 8.54
C THR A 126 -12.57 12.73 8.08
N GLY A 127 -12.00 13.58 8.94
CA GLY A 127 -10.75 14.29 8.71
C GLY A 127 -9.55 13.69 9.46
N ASP A 128 -8.43 14.42 9.40
CA ASP A 128 -7.10 13.98 9.86
C ASP A 128 -7.07 13.41 11.28
N GLU A 129 -7.63 14.11 12.27
CA GLU A 129 -7.51 13.74 13.68
C GLU A 129 -8.09 12.35 13.97
N GLN A 130 -9.36 12.12 13.60
CA GLN A 130 -10.04 10.85 13.85
C GLN A 130 -9.38 9.70 13.06
N PHE A 131 -8.97 9.94 11.82
CA PHE A 131 -8.31 8.93 10.99
C PHE A 131 -6.95 8.53 11.59
N LEU A 132 -6.09 9.51 11.87
CA LEU A 132 -4.75 9.28 12.39
C LEU A 132 -4.77 8.71 13.81
N ASP A 133 -5.67 9.16 14.68
CA ASP A 133 -5.77 8.60 16.04
C ASP A 133 -6.24 7.14 16.02
N THR A 134 -7.09 6.78 15.07
CA THR A 134 -7.50 5.39 14.88
C THR A 134 -6.34 4.54 14.37
N LEU A 135 -5.60 5.03 13.37
CA LEU A 135 -4.39 4.37 12.86
C LEU A 135 -3.34 4.17 13.97
N ARG A 136 -3.11 5.19 14.80
CA ARG A 136 -2.17 5.16 15.93
C ARG A 136 -2.49 4.11 16.98
N ARG A 137 -3.77 3.75 17.13
CA ARG A 137 -4.18 2.65 18.02
C ARG A 137 -4.09 1.29 17.34
N VAL A 138 -4.55 1.21 16.08
CA VAL A 138 -4.73 -0.08 15.38
C VAL A 138 -3.40 -0.68 14.95
N LEU A 139 -2.55 0.08 14.24
CA LEU A 139 -1.37 -0.49 13.60
C LEU A 139 -0.36 -1.09 14.61
N PRO A 140 0.03 -0.40 15.70
CA PRO A 140 0.94 -1.00 16.70
C PRO A 140 0.35 -2.25 17.34
N SER A 141 -0.97 -2.27 17.59
CA SER A 141 -1.65 -3.43 18.16
C SER A 141 -1.61 -4.63 17.21
N LEU A 142 -1.82 -4.42 15.90
CA LEU A 142 -1.71 -5.48 14.89
C LEU A 142 -0.29 -6.00 14.74
N LEU A 143 0.72 -5.12 14.66
CA LEU A 143 2.11 -5.55 14.56
C LEU A 143 2.52 -6.41 15.77
N SER A 144 2.06 -6.06 16.98
CA SER A 144 2.34 -6.82 18.19
C SER A 144 1.62 -8.17 18.26
N SER A 145 0.35 -8.22 17.86
CA SER A 145 -0.48 -9.44 17.96
C SER A 145 -0.23 -10.39 16.79
N GLU A 146 -0.22 -9.88 15.57
CA GLU A 146 -0.06 -10.68 14.37
C GLU A 146 1.40 -11.08 14.13
N ARG A 147 2.37 -10.24 14.52
CA ARG A 147 3.82 -10.45 14.30
C ARG A 147 4.13 -10.84 12.85
N PRO A 148 3.76 -9.99 11.88
CA PRO A 148 4.05 -10.27 10.47
C PRO A 148 5.56 -10.20 10.19
N ASP A 149 6.00 -10.99 9.22
CA ASP A 149 7.37 -10.96 8.69
C ASP A 149 7.54 -9.87 7.62
N LEU A 150 6.43 -9.37 7.06
CA LEU A 150 6.39 -8.32 6.03
C LEU A 150 5.05 -7.57 6.09
N VAL A 151 5.10 -6.25 5.93
CA VAL A 151 3.94 -5.41 5.67
C VAL A 151 3.89 -5.02 4.19
N LEU A 152 2.75 -5.26 3.54
CA LEU A 152 2.39 -4.64 2.26
C LEU A 152 1.48 -3.45 2.58
N TYR A 153 1.95 -2.23 2.31
CA TYR A 153 1.25 -1.00 2.62
C TYR A 153 0.68 -0.35 1.36
N ASP A 154 -0.65 -0.29 1.26
CA ASP A 154 -1.36 0.46 0.24
C ASP A 154 -1.60 1.90 0.71
N ALA A 155 -0.88 2.84 0.09
CA ALA A 155 -0.86 4.25 0.46
C ALA A 155 -1.82 5.10 -0.39
N GLY A 156 -2.95 4.54 -0.84
CA GLY A 156 -3.98 5.23 -1.63
C GLY A 156 -4.24 6.66 -1.16
N VAL A 157 -4.19 7.62 -2.08
CA VAL A 157 -4.34 9.06 -1.79
C VAL A 157 -5.77 9.55 -1.98
N ASP A 158 -6.69 8.67 -2.37
CA ASP A 158 -8.11 8.96 -2.56
C ASP A 158 -8.90 9.16 -1.25
N VAL A 159 -8.25 9.02 -0.10
CA VAL A 159 -8.77 9.55 1.18
C VAL A 159 -8.69 11.09 1.27
N TRP A 160 -7.99 11.74 0.33
CA TRP A 160 -7.80 13.18 0.29
C TRP A 160 -9.13 13.93 0.12
N ALA A 161 -9.25 15.06 0.84
CA ALA A 161 -10.47 15.88 0.90
C ALA A 161 -11.04 16.36 -0.45
N GLY A 162 -10.19 16.48 -1.47
CA GLY A 162 -10.59 16.90 -2.82
C GLY A 162 -10.64 15.77 -3.83
N ASP A 163 -10.48 14.51 -3.41
CA ASP A 163 -10.55 13.37 -4.31
C ASP A 163 -11.95 13.23 -4.91
N LYS A 164 -12.03 12.83 -6.18
CA LYS A 164 -13.30 12.74 -6.90
C LYS A 164 -14.13 11.51 -6.57
N LEU A 165 -13.47 10.43 -6.14
CA LEU A 165 -14.10 9.15 -5.82
C LEU A 165 -14.02 8.85 -4.31
N GLY A 166 -13.20 9.60 -3.58
CA GLY A 166 -13.18 9.64 -2.13
C GLY A 166 -14.32 10.43 -1.49
N GLU A 167 -14.56 10.14 -0.22
CA GLU A 167 -15.59 10.80 0.61
C GLU A 167 -15.05 11.16 2.01
N LEU A 168 -13.73 11.04 2.21
CA LEU A 168 -13.06 11.48 3.44
C LEU A 168 -12.52 12.90 3.26
N GLN A 169 -12.01 13.49 4.33
CA GLN A 169 -11.53 14.88 4.39
C GLN A 169 -10.08 14.95 4.88
N ILE A 170 -9.24 14.01 4.42
CA ILE A 170 -7.83 13.97 4.80
C ILE A 170 -7.06 15.07 4.05
N SER A 171 -6.26 15.85 4.76
CA SER A 171 -5.42 16.88 4.15
C SER A 171 -4.15 16.27 3.53
N GLU A 172 -3.46 17.00 2.66
CA GLU A 172 -2.15 16.54 2.15
C GLU A 172 -1.11 16.40 3.28
N ARG A 173 -1.24 17.20 4.34
CA ARG A 173 -0.45 17.03 5.56
C ARG A 173 -0.82 15.73 6.29
N GLY A 174 -2.12 15.43 6.38
CA GLY A 174 -2.65 14.18 6.93
C GLY A 174 -2.14 12.95 6.18
N LEU A 175 -2.06 12.99 4.84
CA LEU A 175 -1.43 11.93 4.04
C LEU A 175 0.04 11.73 4.42
N ALA A 176 0.82 12.82 4.53
CA ALA A 176 2.22 12.74 4.91
C ALA A 176 2.43 12.21 6.34
N ASP A 177 1.59 12.65 7.28
CA ASP A 177 1.62 12.19 8.67
C ASP A 177 1.21 10.71 8.79
N ARG A 178 0.21 10.27 8.01
CA ARG A 178 -0.21 8.87 7.87
C ARG A 178 0.96 8.01 7.36
N ASP A 179 1.52 8.36 6.22
CA ASP A 179 2.57 7.57 5.57
C ASP A 179 3.82 7.49 6.46
N ARG A 180 4.19 8.60 7.13
CA ARG A 180 5.32 8.63 8.05
C ARG A 180 5.06 7.71 9.23
N PHE A 181 3.87 7.81 9.83
CA PHE A 181 3.50 6.99 10.96
C PHE A 181 3.54 5.50 10.63
N VAL A 182 2.98 5.07 9.48
CA VAL A 182 3.00 3.66 9.07
C VAL A 182 4.45 3.16 8.92
N ILE A 183 5.28 3.89 8.17
CA ILE A 183 6.65 3.48 7.89
C ILE A 183 7.49 3.43 9.17
N GLU A 184 7.44 4.47 10.00
CA GLU A 184 8.20 4.52 11.25
C GLU A 184 7.75 3.44 12.22
N THR A 185 6.44 3.18 12.34
CA THR A 185 5.93 2.13 13.23
C THR A 185 6.40 0.74 12.80
N CYS A 186 6.41 0.46 11.49
CA CYS A 186 6.94 -0.81 10.97
C CYS A 186 8.45 -0.95 11.25
N MET A 187 9.22 0.12 11.01
CA MET A 187 10.66 0.14 11.28
C MET A 187 10.99 -0.04 12.77
N ASP A 188 10.28 0.66 13.65
CA ASP A 188 10.47 0.56 15.10
C ASP A 188 10.14 -0.85 15.60
N ALA A 189 9.15 -1.52 14.97
CA ALA A 189 8.83 -2.93 15.20
C ALA A 189 9.78 -3.92 14.50
N HIS A 190 10.78 -3.44 13.75
CA HIS A 190 11.70 -4.25 12.94
C HIS A 190 10.98 -5.14 11.89
N VAL A 191 9.86 -4.66 11.36
CA VAL A 191 9.09 -5.34 10.32
C VAL A 191 9.33 -4.63 8.97
N PRO A 192 9.85 -5.33 7.95
CA PRO A 192 9.96 -4.80 6.60
C PRO A 192 8.64 -4.26 6.05
N VAL A 193 8.69 -3.14 5.31
CA VAL A 193 7.50 -2.53 4.71
C VAL A 193 7.70 -2.23 3.22
N ALA A 194 6.78 -2.74 2.39
CA ALA A 194 6.71 -2.47 0.96
C ALA A 194 5.51 -1.57 0.66
N CYS A 195 5.77 -0.35 0.19
CA CYS A 195 4.73 0.64 -0.11
C CYS A 195 4.34 0.61 -1.59
N VAL A 196 3.04 0.71 -1.86
CA VAL A 196 2.45 0.97 -3.17
C VAL A 196 1.55 2.20 -3.11
N ILE A 197 1.18 2.76 -4.25
CA ILE A 197 0.54 4.08 -4.30
C ILE A 197 -1.00 4.09 -4.26
N GLY A 198 -1.66 2.96 -4.53
CA GLY A 198 -3.11 2.81 -4.43
C GLY A 198 -3.93 3.70 -5.37
N GLY A 199 -5.19 3.95 -4.97
CA GLY A 199 -6.11 4.86 -5.63
C GLY A 199 -5.79 6.34 -5.45
N GLY A 200 -6.40 7.16 -6.30
CA GLY A 200 -6.18 8.61 -6.35
C GLY A 200 -6.74 9.21 -7.63
N TYR A 201 -7.63 10.20 -7.52
CA TYR A 201 -8.44 10.70 -8.63
C TYR A 201 -8.56 12.22 -8.62
N ASP A 202 -7.87 12.84 -9.58
CA ASP A 202 -7.93 14.28 -9.84
C ASP A 202 -7.81 14.53 -11.36
N ASP A 203 -8.45 15.58 -11.86
CA ASP A 203 -8.27 16.05 -13.24
C ASP A 203 -6.87 16.63 -13.47
N ASP A 204 -6.31 17.26 -12.43
CA ASP A 204 -4.95 17.79 -12.46
C ASP A 204 -3.94 16.67 -12.19
N ARG A 205 -3.41 16.11 -13.27
CA ARG A 205 -2.42 15.02 -13.23
C ARG A 205 -1.13 15.42 -12.51
N HIS A 206 -0.74 16.69 -12.51
CA HIS A 206 0.47 17.13 -11.82
C HIS A 206 0.24 17.15 -10.31
N LYS A 207 -0.93 17.61 -9.86
CA LYS A 207 -1.28 17.56 -8.43
C LYS A 207 -1.51 16.13 -7.96
N LEU A 208 -2.15 15.29 -8.78
CA LEU A 208 -2.29 13.87 -8.48
C LEU A 208 -0.95 13.17 -8.31
N ALA A 209 -0.02 13.38 -9.26
CA ALA A 209 1.34 12.84 -9.16
C ALA A 209 2.08 13.38 -7.92
N ALA A 210 1.89 14.67 -7.58
CA ALA A 210 2.49 15.24 -6.37
C ALA A 210 1.97 14.60 -5.08
N ARG A 211 0.69 14.22 -5.03
CA ARG A 211 0.08 13.47 -3.92
C ARG A 211 0.60 12.05 -3.82
N HIS A 212 0.61 11.27 -4.90
CA HIS A 212 1.21 9.93 -4.87
C HIS A 212 2.72 9.97 -4.55
N ALA A 213 3.42 11.06 -4.87
CA ALA A 213 4.82 11.24 -4.48
C ALA A 213 5.03 11.46 -2.97
N ILE A 214 3.98 11.71 -2.17
CA ILE A 214 4.09 11.93 -0.72
C ILE A 214 4.72 10.70 -0.04
N VAL A 215 4.20 9.49 -0.28
CA VAL A 215 4.73 8.26 0.33
C VAL A 215 6.21 8.07 0.01
N HIS A 216 6.64 8.39 -1.22
CA HIS A 216 8.04 8.29 -1.64
C HIS A 216 8.93 9.32 -0.97
N LYS A 217 8.47 10.58 -0.85
CA LYS A 217 9.21 11.64 -0.17
C LYS A 217 9.37 11.32 1.32
N VAL A 218 8.30 10.85 1.95
CA VAL A 218 8.31 10.43 3.35
C VAL A 218 9.24 9.23 3.54
N ALA A 219 9.10 8.18 2.73
CA ALA A 219 9.98 7.01 2.75
C ALA A 219 11.45 7.41 2.61
N SER A 220 11.78 8.29 1.67
CA SER A 220 13.14 8.80 1.50
C SER A 220 13.65 9.58 2.72
N SER A 221 12.79 10.38 3.36
CA SER A 221 13.14 11.14 4.58
C SER A 221 13.44 10.18 5.73
N VAL A 222 12.52 9.25 6.01
CA VAL A 222 12.67 8.25 7.08
C VAL A 222 13.88 7.35 6.83
N TRP A 223 14.12 6.95 5.58
CA TRP A 223 15.30 6.17 5.19
C TRP A 223 16.61 6.87 5.55
N VAL A 224 16.73 8.18 5.27
CA VAL A 224 17.91 8.98 5.61
C VAL A 224 18.03 9.18 7.13
N GLU A 225 16.91 9.43 7.81
CA GLU A 225 16.88 9.71 9.25
C GLU A 225 17.20 8.48 10.11
N ARG A 226 16.74 7.29 9.71
CA ARG A 226 16.79 6.08 10.55
C ARG A 226 17.81 5.03 10.12
N GLU A 227 18.35 5.16 8.91
CA GLU A 227 19.34 4.21 8.34
C GLU A 227 18.94 2.72 8.50
N PRO A 228 17.71 2.32 8.11
CA PRO A 228 17.13 1.00 8.46
C PRO A 228 17.98 -0.19 7.99
N TRP A 229 18.75 -0.06 6.91
CA TRP A 229 19.69 -1.10 6.45
C TRP A 229 20.71 -1.53 7.51
N LYS A 230 21.03 -0.67 8.48
CA LYS A 230 21.89 -1.04 9.62
C LYS A 230 21.22 -2.04 10.56
N ALA A 231 19.90 -1.91 10.77
CA ALA A 231 19.13 -2.81 11.62
C ALA A 231 18.91 -4.18 10.96
N PHE A 232 18.85 -4.23 9.62
CA PHE A 232 18.75 -5.47 8.84
C PHE A 232 20.11 -6.09 8.48
N GLY A 233 21.21 -5.61 9.07
CA GLY A 233 22.54 -6.23 8.94
C GLY A 233 23.29 -5.95 7.64
N HIS A 234 22.84 -4.98 6.84
CA HIS A 234 23.47 -4.64 5.57
C HIS A 234 24.45 -3.46 5.72
N LYS A 235 25.65 -3.61 5.14
CA LYS A 235 26.54 -2.46 4.91
C LYS A 235 25.87 -1.55 3.90
N ARG A 236 25.87 -0.23 4.14
CA ARG A 236 25.43 0.79 3.17
C ARG A 236 25.99 0.40 1.81
N HIS A 237 25.13 -0.01 0.88
CA HIS A 237 25.56 -0.09 -0.51
C HIS A 237 25.93 1.34 -0.85
N GLU A 238 27.24 1.62 -0.94
CA GLU A 238 27.71 2.76 -1.69
C GLU A 238 27.13 2.53 -3.08
N LEU A 239 26.02 3.23 -3.37
CA LEU A 239 25.66 3.56 -4.73
C LEU A 239 26.93 4.22 -5.26
N ARG A 240 27.75 3.44 -5.95
CA ARG A 240 28.79 4.00 -6.80
C ARG A 240 28.01 4.85 -7.77
N HIS A 241 27.98 6.16 -7.51
CA HIS A 241 27.84 7.11 -8.57
C HIS A 241 29.00 6.81 -9.51
N SER A 242 28.80 5.92 -10.48
CA SER A 242 29.55 6.00 -11.70
C SER A 242 29.13 7.35 -12.27
N GLU A 243 30.01 8.33 -12.10
CA GLU A 243 30.07 9.46 -12.99
C GLU A 243 30.08 8.90 -14.42
N ALA A 244 28.92 8.86 -15.05
CA ALA A 244 28.86 8.90 -16.51
C ALA A 244 29.10 10.37 -16.90
N ALA A 245 30.30 10.84 -16.58
CA ALA A 245 30.92 11.96 -17.25
C ALA A 245 31.53 11.40 -18.54
N HIS A 246 31.05 11.91 -19.68
CA HIS A 246 31.68 11.85 -21.00
C HIS A 246 31.87 10.46 -21.64
N VAL A 247 31.05 10.13 -22.64
CA VAL A 247 31.39 10.05 -24.08
C VAL A 247 30.10 10.19 -24.88
#